data_AF-A0A7M4A3I4-F1
#
_entry.id   AF-A0A7M4A3I4-F1
#
_cell.length_a   1.000
_cell.length_b   1.000
_cell.length_c   1.000
_cell.angle_alpha   90.00
_cell.angle_beta   90.00
_cell.angle_gamma   90.00
#
_symmetry.space_group_name_H-M   'P 1'
#
loop_
_entity.id
_entity.type
_entity.pdbx_description
1 polymer ?
#
loop_
_entity_poly.entity_id
_entity_poly.type
_entity_poly.pdbx_seq_one_letter_code
_entity_poly.pdbx_strand_id
1 'polypeptide(L)'
;DMLNKFKLKPIKLQAKEGLSLINGTSQMCSYLCQSIFNCEMLIFAADAALATSVEAIKGSYVAFDQRIHDVRPQYGQTVSASRIRGFLVNSDINKSHIDCDRVQDSYSFRCAPQVHGPMIDILREARRILTIEINSATDNPLVFSNNGKAEVISGGNFHGQILALTSDNMAVCIHEIASISERRINQVLDPQWSNQKAFLANNQGLESGLMIVQYVAAAVIAELSLLSNPVTTTNIPVSMGKEDHVSMGATGAFRTFKSSKLLSLVISSELICSTQALDNIPEKASDSVSSIHHWIRKYVPELIEDRSTSKDTEIIAEKILSREFTNIFEK
;
A
#
# COMPACT_ATOMS: atom_id res chain seq x y z
N ASP A 1 32.31 5.26 20.59
CA ASP A 1 31.30 5.96 21.42
C ASP A 1 30.06 5.12 21.73
N MET A 2 29.32 4.60 20.74
CA MET A 2 28.11 3.81 21.02
C MET A 2 28.34 2.52 21.83
N LEU A 3 29.41 1.77 21.57
CA LEU A 3 29.75 0.59 22.38
C LEU A 3 30.03 0.95 23.85
N ASN A 4 30.77 2.03 24.09
CA ASN A 4 31.06 2.52 25.45
C ASN A 4 29.79 2.95 26.19
N LYS A 5 28.85 3.61 25.49
CA LYS A 5 27.54 3.99 26.05
C LYS A 5 26.79 2.77 26.62
N PHE A 6 26.87 1.63 25.94
CA PHE A 6 26.26 0.36 26.38
C PHE A 6 27.20 -0.53 27.19
N LYS A 7 28.38 -0.03 27.60
CA LYS A 7 29.40 -0.79 28.35
C LYS A 7 29.85 -2.08 27.61
N LEU A 8 29.82 -2.07 26.29
CA LEU A 8 30.31 -3.14 25.43
C LEU A 8 31.74 -2.87 24.96
N LYS A 9 32.52 -3.93 24.75
CA LYS A 9 33.87 -3.86 24.19
C LYS A 9 33.83 -4.24 22.69
N PRO A 10 34.71 -3.67 21.85
CA PRO A 10 34.87 -4.13 20.48
C PRO A 10 35.21 -5.63 20.43
N ILE A 11 34.61 -6.34 19.48
CA ILE A 11 34.83 -7.77 19.27
C ILE A 11 35.89 -7.94 18.18
N LYS A 12 36.81 -8.89 18.37
CA LYS A 12 37.76 -9.32 17.33
C LYS A 12 37.20 -10.59 16.69
N LEU A 13 36.85 -10.50 15.40
CA LEU A 13 36.27 -11.62 14.67
C LEU A 13 37.25 -12.80 14.55
N GLN A 14 36.71 -14.00 14.70
CA GLN A 14 37.39 -15.27 14.48
C GLN A 14 37.12 -15.81 13.07
N ALA A 15 37.65 -17.00 12.78
CA ALA A 15 37.43 -17.68 11.52
C ALA A 15 35.92 -17.84 11.25
N LYS A 16 35.51 -17.68 9.98
CA LYS A 16 34.11 -17.73 9.49
C LYS A 16 33.18 -16.61 9.98
N GLU A 17 33.43 -15.98 11.12
CA GLU A 17 32.50 -14.97 11.68
C GLU A 17 32.26 -13.78 10.74
N GLY A 18 33.28 -13.34 9.99
CA GLY A 18 33.12 -12.29 8.98
C GLY A 18 32.10 -12.66 7.89
N LEU A 19 32.21 -13.85 7.30
CA LEU A 19 31.26 -14.37 6.32
C LEU A 19 29.86 -14.55 6.93
N SER A 20 29.81 -15.09 8.15
CA SER A 20 28.55 -15.35 8.87
C SER A 20 27.77 -14.05 9.16
N LEU A 21 28.46 -12.91 9.26
CA LEU A 21 27.84 -11.60 9.50
C LEU A 21 27.31 -10.93 8.22
N ILE A 22 27.97 -11.13 7.08
CA ILE A 22 27.67 -10.37 5.84
C ILE A 22 26.95 -11.19 4.78
N ASN A 23 27.08 -12.53 4.80
CA ASN A 23 26.47 -13.40 3.80
C ASN A 23 25.07 -13.82 4.26
N GLY A 24 24.08 -13.63 3.38
CA GLY A 24 22.70 -14.00 3.66
C GLY A 24 21.70 -12.99 3.12
N THR A 25 20.42 -13.20 3.44
CA THR A 25 19.30 -12.46 2.86
C THR A 25 18.67 -11.44 3.83
N SER A 26 19.27 -11.23 5.00
CA SER A 26 18.73 -10.42 6.11
C SER A 26 18.31 -9.00 5.72
N GLN A 27 19.08 -8.31 4.86
CA GLN A 27 18.71 -6.97 4.38
C GLN A 27 17.44 -7.00 3.52
N MET A 28 17.34 -7.97 2.61
CA MET A 28 16.16 -8.15 1.75
C MET A 28 14.93 -8.44 2.63
N CYS A 29 15.08 -9.33 3.61
CA CYS A 29 14.05 -9.67 4.58
C CYS A 29 13.57 -8.45 5.38
N SER A 30 14.49 -7.59 5.83
CA SER A 30 14.15 -6.38 6.58
C SER A 30 13.25 -5.44 5.78
N TYR A 31 13.64 -5.12 4.54
CA TYR A 31 12.82 -4.26 3.68
C TYR A 31 11.49 -4.90 3.29
N LEU A 32 11.45 -6.20 3.00
CA LEU A 32 10.20 -6.90 2.69
C LEU A 32 9.28 -6.99 3.90
N CYS A 33 9.81 -7.20 5.11
CA CYS A 33 9.01 -7.17 6.34
C CYS A 33 8.29 -5.84 6.50
N GLN A 34 9.01 -4.73 6.35
CA GLN A 34 8.41 -3.41 6.43
C GLN A 34 7.45 -3.14 5.27
N SER A 35 7.77 -3.61 4.05
CA SER A 35 6.91 -3.44 2.88
C SER A 35 5.59 -4.19 2.99
N ILE A 36 5.63 -5.43 3.49
CA ILE A 36 4.44 -6.26 3.75
C ILE A 36 3.58 -5.57 4.80
N PHE A 37 4.15 -5.14 5.92
CA PHE A 37 3.41 -4.41 6.96
C PHE A 37 2.77 -3.14 6.41
N ASN A 38 3.52 -2.32 5.65
CA ASN A 38 2.97 -1.13 5.01
C ASN A 38 1.80 -1.49 4.08
N CYS A 39 1.95 -2.50 3.22
CA CYS A 39 0.92 -2.88 2.25
C CYS A 39 -0.31 -3.51 2.91
N GLU A 40 -0.17 -4.21 4.04
CA GLU A 40 -1.31 -4.70 4.84
C GLU A 40 -2.14 -3.54 5.38
N MET A 41 -1.48 -2.48 5.87
CA MET A 41 -2.15 -1.26 6.32
C MET A 41 -2.77 -0.49 5.14
N LEU A 42 -2.04 -0.37 4.04
CA LEU A 42 -2.46 0.41 2.87
C LEU A 42 -3.59 -0.25 2.10
N ILE A 43 -3.65 -1.58 2.00
CA ILE A 43 -4.77 -2.23 1.30
C ILE A 43 -6.08 -2.06 2.07
N PHE A 44 -6.01 -2.06 3.40
CA PHE A 44 -7.15 -1.71 4.25
C PHE A 44 -7.53 -0.23 4.09
N ALA A 45 -6.54 0.67 4.08
CA ALA A 45 -6.77 2.09 3.84
C ALA A 45 -7.32 2.38 2.43
N ALA A 46 -6.94 1.60 1.41
CA ALA A 46 -7.46 1.72 0.05
C ALA A 46 -8.93 1.29 -0.04
N ASP A 47 -9.32 0.21 0.65
CA ASP A 47 -10.73 -0.20 0.76
C ASP A 47 -11.56 0.88 1.49
N ALA A 48 -10.99 1.49 2.53
CA ALA A 48 -11.61 2.59 3.28
C ALA A 48 -11.73 3.87 2.44
N ALA A 49 -10.66 4.26 1.73
CA ALA A 49 -10.64 5.41 0.83
C ALA A 49 -11.66 5.26 -0.30
N LEU A 50 -11.78 4.04 -0.87
CA LEU A 50 -12.83 3.74 -1.83
C LEU A 50 -14.22 3.98 -1.23
N ALA A 51 -14.51 3.47 -0.03
CA ALA A 51 -15.82 3.66 0.60
C ALA A 51 -16.14 5.15 0.80
N THR A 52 -15.16 5.93 1.28
CA THR A 52 -15.27 7.39 1.41
C THR A 52 -15.52 8.05 0.05
N SER A 53 -14.77 7.67 -0.99
CA SER A 53 -14.94 8.18 -2.35
C SER A 53 -16.29 7.81 -2.97
N VAL A 54 -16.80 6.60 -2.72
CA VAL A 54 -18.13 6.17 -3.17
C VAL A 54 -19.20 7.08 -2.58
N GLU A 55 -19.16 7.34 -1.28
CA GLU A 55 -20.11 8.26 -0.66
C GLU A 55 -19.92 9.71 -1.12
N ALA A 56 -18.67 10.16 -1.30
CA ALA A 56 -18.33 11.51 -1.75
C ALA A 56 -18.87 11.86 -3.15
N ILE A 57 -19.07 10.87 -4.02
CA ILE A 57 -19.69 11.09 -5.34
C ILE A 57 -21.17 10.71 -5.36
N LYS A 58 -21.75 10.34 -4.22
CA LYS A 58 -23.02 9.62 -4.10
C LYS A 58 -23.02 8.51 -5.15
N GLY A 59 -22.25 7.43 -4.94
CA GLY A 59 -22.04 6.28 -5.83
C GLY A 59 -22.81 5.03 -5.38
N SER A 60 -22.95 4.06 -6.28
CA SER A 60 -23.73 2.83 -6.07
C SER A 60 -22.95 1.77 -5.28
N TYR A 61 -23.64 1.11 -4.35
CA TYR A 61 -23.02 0.07 -3.52
C TYR A 61 -23.18 -1.33 -4.13
N VAL A 62 -23.96 -1.46 -5.21
CA VAL A 62 -24.34 -2.72 -5.85
C VAL A 62 -23.12 -3.55 -6.28
N ALA A 63 -22.05 -2.87 -6.72
CA ALA A 63 -20.80 -3.49 -7.14
C ALA A 63 -20.14 -4.37 -6.08
N PHE A 64 -20.47 -4.14 -4.80
CA PHE A 64 -19.87 -4.82 -3.66
C PHE A 64 -20.75 -5.97 -3.15
N ASP A 65 -21.93 -6.23 -3.72
CA ASP A 65 -22.86 -7.29 -3.30
C ASP A 65 -22.16 -8.65 -3.20
N GLN A 66 -22.32 -9.34 -2.06
CA GLN A 66 -21.65 -10.60 -1.78
C GLN A 66 -21.85 -11.65 -2.88
N ARG A 67 -23.03 -11.70 -3.51
CA ARG A 67 -23.35 -12.68 -4.56
C ARG A 67 -22.46 -12.52 -5.79
N ILE A 68 -22.07 -11.29 -6.13
CA ILE A 68 -21.15 -11.01 -7.26
C ILE A 68 -19.77 -11.64 -6.99
N HIS A 69 -19.32 -11.59 -5.73
CA HIS A 69 -18.01 -12.09 -5.35
C HIS A 69 -18.04 -13.61 -5.05
N ASP A 70 -19.17 -14.16 -4.62
CA ASP A 70 -19.35 -15.60 -4.42
C ASP A 70 -19.25 -16.40 -5.73
N VAL A 71 -19.80 -15.87 -6.84
CA VAL A 71 -19.74 -16.55 -8.15
C VAL A 71 -18.37 -16.44 -8.82
N ARG A 72 -17.44 -15.67 -8.25
CA ARG A 72 -16.02 -15.58 -8.65
C ARG A 72 -15.16 -15.57 -7.38
N PRO A 73 -14.96 -16.73 -6.72
CA PRO A 73 -14.47 -16.82 -5.34
C PRO A 73 -12.95 -16.65 -5.22
N GLN A 74 -12.41 -15.59 -5.82
CA GLN A 74 -11.04 -15.15 -5.54
C GLN A 74 -11.00 -14.61 -4.12
N TYR A 75 -10.08 -15.14 -3.30
CA TYR A 75 -10.06 -14.85 -1.86
C TYR A 75 -9.87 -13.35 -1.60
N GLY A 76 -8.84 -12.73 -2.18
CA GLY A 76 -8.57 -11.32 -1.98
C GLY A 76 -9.74 -10.44 -2.44
N GLN A 77 -10.35 -10.75 -3.59
CA GLN A 77 -11.53 -10.05 -4.08
C GLN A 77 -12.68 -10.09 -3.08
N THR A 78 -12.93 -11.25 -2.48
CA THR A 78 -13.99 -11.45 -1.48
C THR A 78 -13.71 -10.66 -0.21
N VAL A 79 -12.46 -10.66 0.26
CA VAL A 79 -12.05 -9.90 1.45
C VAL A 79 -12.23 -8.40 1.23
N SER A 80 -11.72 -7.86 0.12
CA SER A 80 -11.86 -6.44 -0.20
C SER A 80 -13.33 -6.03 -0.30
N ALA A 81 -14.14 -6.76 -1.08
CA ALA A 81 -15.57 -6.49 -1.20
C ALA A 81 -16.30 -6.51 0.16
N SER A 82 -15.95 -7.48 1.02
CA SER A 82 -16.54 -7.57 2.37
C SER A 82 -16.19 -6.37 3.25
N ARG A 83 -14.93 -5.91 3.23
CA ARG A 83 -14.51 -4.71 3.95
C ARG A 83 -15.24 -3.47 3.46
N ILE A 84 -15.28 -3.28 2.13
CA ILE A 84 -15.94 -2.13 1.51
C ILE A 84 -17.42 -2.09 1.89
N ARG A 85 -18.14 -3.22 1.76
CA ARG A 85 -19.53 -3.30 2.24
C ARG A 85 -19.66 -2.97 3.73
N GLY A 86 -18.75 -3.49 4.55
CA GLY A 86 -18.72 -3.22 5.99
C GLY A 86 -18.58 -1.73 6.31
N PHE A 87 -17.75 -1.00 5.55
CA PHE A 87 -17.59 0.44 5.72
C PHE A 87 -18.86 1.22 5.32
N LEU A 88 -19.64 0.72 4.36
CA LEU A 88 -20.81 1.42 3.80
C LEU A 88 -22.13 1.15 4.56
N VAL A 89 -22.07 0.47 5.71
CA VAL A 89 -23.26 0.16 6.52
C VAL A 89 -23.84 1.42 7.18
N ASN A 90 -25.17 1.51 7.24
CA ASN A 90 -25.93 2.61 7.87
C ASN A 90 -25.70 4.01 7.25
N SER A 91 -25.54 4.08 5.92
CA SER A 91 -25.42 5.35 5.20
C SER A 91 -26.80 5.89 4.76
N ASP A 92 -27.08 7.16 5.09
CA ASP A 92 -28.23 7.87 4.51
C ASP A 92 -27.94 8.33 3.08
N ILE A 93 -26.65 8.53 2.72
CA ILE A 93 -26.23 8.90 1.36
C ILE A 93 -26.70 7.84 0.35
N ASN A 94 -26.63 6.56 0.69
CA ASN A 94 -27.08 5.48 -0.21
C ASN A 94 -28.54 5.61 -0.65
N LYS A 95 -29.39 6.26 0.15
CA LYS A 95 -30.81 6.46 -0.20
C LYS A 95 -30.98 7.39 -1.40
N SER A 96 -30.02 8.29 -1.64
CA SER A 96 -29.99 9.15 -2.83
C SER A 96 -29.80 8.36 -4.13
N HIS A 97 -29.37 7.10 -4.05
CA HIS A 97 -29.15 6.21 -5.19
C HIS A 97 -30.36 5.41 -5.65
N ILE A 98 -31.48 5.46 -4.91
CA ILE A 98 -32.67 4.64 -5.18
C ILE A 98 -33.29 5.00 -6.54
N ASP A 99 -33.34 6.29 -6.87
CA ASP A 99 -33.92 6.82 -8.11
C ASP A 99 -32.86 7.57 -8.95
N CYS A 100 -31.62 7.08 -8.96
CA CYS A 100 -30.51 7.72 -9.66
C CYS A 100 -30.47 7.37 -11.16
N ASP A 101 -30.35 8.39 -12.01
CA ASP A 101 -30.17 8.22 -13.46
C ASP A 101 -28.82 7.58 -13.84
N ARG A 102 -27.85 7.55 -12.91
CA ARG A 102 -26.53 6.94 -13.15
C ARG A 102 -26.65 5.42 -13.14
N VAL A 103 -26.71 4.86 -14.35
CA VAL A 103 -26.87 3.41 -14.56
C VAL A 103 -25.67 2.60 -14.04
N GLN A 104 -24.44 3.10 -14.22
CA GLN A 104 -23.23 2.42 -13.75
C GLN A 104 -22.16 3.43 -13.33
N ASP A 105 -21.53 3.19 -12.18
CA ASP A 105 -20.28 3.86 -11.84
C ASP A 105 -19.13 3.35 -12.71
N SER A 106 -18.10 4.18 -12.81
CA SER A 106 -16.89 3.84 -13.54
C SER A 106 -16.15 2.64 -12.94
N TYR A 107 -15.22 2.07 -13.71
CA TYR A 107 -14.49 0.88 -13.28
C TYR A 107 -13.57 1.13 -12.07
N SER A 108 -13.09 2.36 -11.86
CA SER A 108 -12.24 2.67 -10.71
C SER A 108 -12.96 2.51 -9.36
N PHE A 109 -14.30 2.58 -9.38
CA PHE A 109 -15.16 2.25 -8.25
C PHE A 109 -15.63 0.79 -8.30
N ARG A 110 -16.27 0.40 -9.40
CA ARG A 110 -16.94 -0.91 -9.51
C ARG A 110 -15.99 -2.10 -9.50
N CYS A 111 -14.80 -1.94 -10.08
CA CYS A 111 -13.82 -3.02 -10.19
C CYS A 111 -12.78 -3.01 -9.05
N ALA A 112 -12.95 -2.13 -8.05
CA ALA A 112 -11.96 -1.99 -6.99
C ALA A 112 -11.71 -3.28 -6.20
N PRO A 113 -12.71 -4.11 -5.82
CA PRO A 113 -12.42 -5.40 -5.19
C PRO A 113 -11.57 -6.34 -6.05
N GLN A 114 -11.77 -6.32 -7.36
CA GLN A 114 -11.02 -7.13 -8.33
C GLN A 114 -9.57 -6.64 -8.50
N VAL A 115 -9.30 -5.35 -8.26
CA VAL A 115 -7.96 -4.74 -8.36
C VAL A 115 -7.22 -4.74 -7.02
N HIS A 116 -7.92 -4.51 -5.91
CA HIS A 116 -7.37 -4.58 -4.55
C HIS A 116 -7.10 -6.04 -4.12
N GLY A 117 -7.96 -6.97 -4.54
CA GLY A 117 -7.90 -8.38 -4.15
C GLY A 117 -6.54 -9.06 -4.40
N PRO A 118 -5.93 -8.94 -5.60
CA PRO A 118 -4.62 -9.53 -5.86
C PRO A 118 -3.52 -9.15 -4.87
N MET A 119 -3.51 -7.92 -4.35
CA MET A 119 -2.57 -7.51 -3.30
C MET A 119 -2.78 -8.31 -2.01
N ILE A 120 -4.04 -8.57 -1.62
CA ILE A 120 -4.36 -9.37 -0.43
C ILE A 120 -3.82 -10.80 -0.57
N ASP A 121 -4.00 -11.40 -1.75
CA ASP A 121 -3.49 -12.76 -2.02
C ASP A 121 -1.95 -12.79 -2.07
N ILE A 122 -1.32 -11.79 -2.69
CA ILE A 122 0.14 -11.66 -2.71
C ILE A 122 0.71 -11.45 -1.31
N LEU A 123 0.08 -10.63 -0.46
CA LEU A 123 0.55 -10.41 0.90
C LEU A 123 0.50 -11.69 1.75
N ARG A 124 -0.55 -12.51 1.58
CA ARG A 124 -0.63 -13.82 2.27
C ARG A 124 0.54 -14.70 1.91
N GLU A 125 0.87 -14.78 0.62
CA GLU A 125 1.99 -15.60 0.15
C GLU A 125 3.35 -15.00 0.52
N ALA A 126 3.48 -13.68 0.42
CA ALA A 126 4.69 -12.96 0.84
C ALA A 126 4.99 -13.18 2.32
N ARG A 127 3.97 -13.18 3.19
CA ARG A 127 4.13 -13.53 4.61
C ARG A 127 4.62 -14.96 4.79
N ARG A 128 4.07 -15.92 4.05
CA ARG A 128 4.47 -17.33 4.12
C ARG A 128 5.94 -17.49 3.74
N ILE A 129 6.33 -16.90 2.61
CA ILE A 129 7.72 -16.89 2.10
C ILE A 129 8.66 -16.24 3.13
N LEU A 130 8.33 -15.02 3.57
CA LEU A 130 9.20 -14.27 4.47
C LEU A 130 9.34 -14.94 5.85
N THR A 131 8.30 -15.61 6.33
CA THR A 131 8.35 -16.38 7.60
C THR A 131 9.37 -17.51 7.51
N ILE A 132 9.44 -18.20 6.38
CA ILE A 132 10.45 -19.25 6.16
C ILE A 132 11.84 -18.60 6.11
N GLU A 133 12.00 -17.56 5.30
CA GLU A 133 13.29 -16.95 5.04
C GLU A 133 13.93 -16.30 6.29
N ILE A 134 13.15 -15.57 7.09
CA ILE A 134 13.64 -14.94 8.34
C ILE A 134 14.13 -16.00 9.35
N ASN A 135 13.60 -17.22 9.29
CA ASN A 135 13.98 -18.33 10.18
C ASN A 135 14.95 -19.31 9.52
N SER A 136 15.57 -18.95 8.38
CA SER A 136 16.47 -19.82 7.63
C SER A 136 17.94 -19.48 7.88
N ALA A 137 18.81 -20.50 7.79
CA ALA A 137 20.26 -20.30 7.78
C ALA A 137 20.71 -19.97 6.35
N THR A 138 21.02 -18.70 6.12
CA THR A 138 21.33 -18.15 4.78
C THR A 138 22.79 -17.77 4.58
N ASP A 139 23.65 -17.90 5.59
CA ASP A 139 25.09 -17.71 5.43
C ASP A 139 25.76 -18.93 4.79
N ASN A 140 27.03 -18.79 4.40
CA ASN A 140 27.78 -19.86 3.75
C ASN A 140 29.29 -19.77 4.05
N PRO A 141 29.99 -20.91 4.21
CA PRO A 141 29.48 -22.29 4.27
C PRO A 141 28.70 -22.59 5.55
N LEU A 142 27.80 -23.57 5.50
CA LEU A 142 27.06 -24.02 6.68
C LEU A 142 27.88 -25.05 7.47
N VAL A 143 27.70 -25.05 8.78
CA VAL A 143 28.34 -26.02 9.70
C VAL A 143 27.25 -26.90 10.29
N PHE A 144 27.29 -28.18 9.95
CA PHE A 144 26.40 -29.20 10.50
C PHE A 144 27.14 -29.96 11.59
N SER A 145 26.53 -30.12 12.76
CA SER A 145 27.10 -30.90 13.84
C SER A 145 26.21 -32.11 14.10
N ASN A 146 26.75 -33.30 13.86
CA ASN A 146 26.07 -34.56 14.18
C ASN A 146 27.00 -35.41 15.07
N ASN A 147 26.51 -35.82 16.24
CA ASN A 147 27.28 -36.59 17.23
C ASN A 147 28.65 -35.98 17.59
N GLY A 148 28.73 -34.64 17.65
CA GLY A 148 29.95 -33.92 18.03
C GLY A 148 31.02 -33.80 16.94
N LYS A 149 30.77 -34.30 15.72
CA LYS A 149 31.61 -34.05 14.54
C LYS A 149 31.02 -32.92 13.71
N ALA A 150 31.82 -31.88 13.49
CA ALA A 150 31.45 -30.77 12.61
C ALA A 150 31.76 -31.14 11.15
N GLU A 151 30.77 -30.98 10.30
CA GLU A 151 30.88 -31.05 8.85
C GLU A 151 30.60 -29.66 8.26
N VAL A 152 31.49 -29.19 7.40
CA VAL A 152 31.36 -27.88 6.74
C VAL A 152 30.95 -28.11 5.30
N ILE A 153 29.75 -27.65 4.95
CA ILE A 153 29.17 -27.83 3.61
C ILE A 153 28.95 -26.47 2.96
N SER A 154 29.52 -26.26 1.77
CA SER A 154 29.27 -25.07 0.96
C SER A 154 28.03 -25.29 0.09
N GLY A 155 27.09 -24.35 0.12
CA GLY A 155 25.86 -24.31 -0.67
C GLY A 155 25.57 -22.90 -1.19
N GLY A 156 24.29 -22.60 -1.40
CA GLY A 156 23.83 -21.35 -2.05
C GLY A 156 22.66 -20.67 -1.36
N ASN A 157 22.42 -20.92 -0.06
CA ASN A 157 21.26 -20.37 0.67
C ASN A 157 21.25 -18.83 0.77
N PHE A 158 22.36 -18.15 0.46
CA PHE A 158 22.42 -16.69 0.37
C PHE A 158 21.70 -16.13 -0.87
N HIS A 159 21.34 -16.96 -1.86
CA HIS A 159 20.72 -16.52 -3.10
C HIS A 159 19.21 -16.24 -2.92
N GLY A 160 18.85 -14.99 -2.63
CA GLY A 160 17.47 -14.57 -2.34
C GLY A 160 16.51 -14.45 -3.55
N GLN A 161 16.45 -15.44 -4.44
CA GLN A 161 15.61 -15.39 -5.66
C GLN A 161 14.13 -15.26 -5.32
N ILE A 162 13.66 -16.01 -4.33
CA ILE A 162 12.25 -16.03 -3.93
C ILE A 162 11.80 -14.68 -3.37
N LEU A 163 12.68 -14.01 -2.60
CA LEU A 163 12.44 -12.67 -2.09
C LEU A 163 12.36 -11.66 -3.23
N ALA A 164 13.26 -11.75 -4.22
CA ALA A 164 13.27 -10.84 -5.35
C ALA A 164 11.99 -10.93 -6.20
N LEU A 165 11.54 -12.14 -6.52
CA LEU A 165 10.28 -12.37 -7.25
C LEU A 165 9.05 -11.92 -6.45
N THR A 166 9.04 -12.19 -5.14
CA THR A 166 7.98 -11.67 -4.24
C THR A 166 7.92 -10.15 -4.30
N SER A 167 9.10 -9.52 -4.27
CA SER A 167 9.26 -8.08 -4.34
C SER A 167 8.73 -7.50 -5.65
N ASP A 168 9.00 -8.13 -6.80
CA ASP A 168 8.55 -7.68 -8.12
C ASP A 168 7.03 -7.77 -8.25
N ASN A 169 6.43 -8.87 -7.78
CA ASN A 169 4.96 -9.01 -7.75
C ASN A 169 4.29 -7.92 -6.91
N MET A 170 4.85 -7.62 -5.73
CA MET A 170 4.33 -6.54 -4.87
C MET A 170 4.43 -5.17 -5.54
N ALA A 171 5.53 -4.89 -6.26
CA ALA A 171 5.73 -3.60 -6.92
C ALA A 171 4.67 -3.32 -8.01
N VAL A 172 4.30 -4.34 -8.79
CA VAL A 172 3.22 -4.22 -9.79
C VAL A 172 1.87 -3.96 -9.11
N CYS A 173 1.54 -4.68 -8.04
CA CYS A 173 0.27 -4.45 -7.34
C CYS A 173 0.21 -3.09 -6.64
N ILE A 174 1.33 -2.60 -6.11
CA ILE A 174 1.42 -1.24 -5.58
C ILE A 174 1.06 -0.21 -6.66
N HIS A 175 1.61 -0.35 -7.86
CA HIS A 175 1.28 0.52 -8.99
C HIS A 175 -0.21 0.48 -9.33
N GLU A 176 -0.80 -0.71 -9.44
CA GLU A 176 -2.22 -0.85 -9.81
C GLU A 176 -3.17 -0.24 -8.77
N ILE A 177 -2.87 -0.38 -7.47
CA ILE A 177 -3.66 0.27 -6.40
C ILE A 177 -3.53 1.79 -6.46
N ALA A 178 -2.31 2.31 -6.69
CA ALA A 178 -2.10 3.74 -6.85
C ALA A 178 -2.88 4.29 -8.05
N SER A 179 -2.79 3.59 -9.19
CA SER A 179 -3.47 3.98 -10.44
C SER A 179 -4.99 4.03 -10.25
N ILE A 180 -5.61 2.98 -9.71
CA ILE A 180 -7.06 2.96 -9.52
C ILE A 180 -7.53 3.99 -8.48
N SER A 181 -6.74 4.25 -7.44
CA SER A 181 -7.00 5.27 -6.43
C SER A 181 -6.99 6.68 -7.04
N GLU A 182 -6.00 7.00 -7.85
CA GLU A 182 -5.94 8.30 -8.51
C GLU A 182 -7.07 8.48 -9.54
N ARG A 183 -7.50 7.42 -10.23
CA ARG A 183 -8.69 7.50 -11.09
C ARG A 183 -9.96 7.89 -10.30
N ARG A 184 -10.05 7.49 -9.02
CA ARG A 184 -11.13 7.94 -8.12
C ARG A 184 -10.93 9.37 -7.64
N ILE A 185 -9.69 9.80 -7.34
CA ILE A 185 -9.37 11.21 -7.07
C ILE A 185 -9.90 12.08 -8.20
N ASN A 186 -9.56 11.74 -9.45
CA ASN A 186 -10.00 12.46 -10.64
C ASN A 186 -11.53 12.60 -10.70
N GLN A 187 -12.27 11.51 -10.44
CA GLN A 187 -13.73 11.53 -10.49
C GLN A 187 -14.38 12.27 -9.31
N VAL A 188 -13.77 12.24 -8.12
CA VAL A 188 -14.25 13.06 -6.99
C VAL A 188 -14.13 14.55 -7.32
N LEU A 189 -13.07 14.96 -8.02
CA LEU A 189 -12.80 16.35 -8.38
C LEU A 189 -13.52 16.83 -9.64
N ASP A 190 -14.10 15.93 -10.43
CA ASP A 190 -14.81 16.24 -11.67
C ASP A 190 -16.32 16.43 -11.41
N PRO A 191 -16.91 17.60 -11.72
CA PRO A 191 -18.34 17.86 -11.57
C PRO A 191 -19.25 16.86 -12.28
N GLN A 192 -18.80 16.26 -13.39
CA GLN A 192 -19.59 15.25 -14.11
C GLN A 192 -19.82 14.00 -13.26
N TRP A 193 -18.88 13.70 -12.36
CA TRP A 193 -18.90 12.51 -11.52
C TRP A 193 -19.36 12.81 -10.09
N SER A 194 -18.92 13.91 -9.48
CA SER A 194 -19.30 14.25 -8.10
C SER A 194 -20.58 15.09 -7.99
N ASN A 195 -21.02 15.74 -9.08
CA ASN A 195 -22.06 16.78 -9.05
C ASN A 195 -21.73 17.93 -8.09
N GLN A 196 -20.44 18.19 -7.85
CA GLN A 196 -19.92 19.27 -7.02
C GLN A 196 -19.13 20.28 -7.85
N LYS A 197 -18.64 21.36 -7.23
CA LYS A 197 -17.78 22.35 -7.89
C LYS A 197 -16.48 21.68 -8.37
N ALA A 198 -15.98 22.13 -9.52
CA ALA A 198 -14.75 21.60 -10.11
C ALA A 198 -13.57 21.74 -9.13
N PHE A 199 -12.83 20.65 -8.95
CA PHE A 199 -11.70 20.54 -8.02
C PHE A 199 -12.04 20.85 -6.56
N LEU A 200 -13.34 20.88 -6.22
CA LEU A 200 -13.87 21.29 -4.92
C LEU A 200 -13.42 22.71 -4.51
N ALA A 201 -13.12 23.58 -5.49
CA ALA A 201 -12.79 24.96 -5.25
C ALA A 201 -14.05 25.76 -4.84
N ASN A 202 -13.94 26.62 -3.83
CA ASN A 202 -15.06 27.44 -3.39
C ASN A 202 -15.35 28.55 -4.40
N ASN A 203 -14.32 29.19 -4.94
CA ASN A 203 -14.39 30.24 -5.95
C ASN A 203 -13.79 29.78 -7.30
N GLN A 204 -14.60 29.12 -8.13
CA GLN A 204 -14.17 28.60 -9.44
C GLN A 204 -13.57 29.69 -10.35
N GLY A 205 -12.41 29.40 -10.93
CA GLY A 205 -11.69 30.32 -11.82
C GLY A 205 -10.74 31.30 -11.12
N LEU A 206 -10.83 31.40 -9.78
CA LEU A 206 -9.86 32.13 -8.94
C LEU A 206 -9.01 31.17 -8.10
N GLU A 207 -9.65 30.15 -7.54
CA GLU A 207 -9.01 29.12 -6.73
C GLU A 207 -8.78 27.83 -7.53
N SER A 208 -7.71 27.12 -7.18
CA SER A 208 -7.38 25.81 -7.75
C SER A 208 -7.99 24.65 -6.96
N GLY A 209 -8.39 24.88 -5.70
CA GLY A 209 -8.92 23.85 -4.82
C GLY A 209 -7.93 22.69 -4.67
N LEU A 210 -8.40 21.46 -4.90
CA LEU A 210 -7.58 20.25 -4.77
C LEU A 210 -6.97 19.76 -6.11
N MET A 211 -6.97 20.58 -7.16
CA MET A 211 -6.39 20.23 -8.46
C MET A 211 -4.93 19.74 -8.34
N ILE A 212 -4.11 20.45 -7.57
CA ILE A 212 -2.68 20.09 -7.42
C ILE A 212 -2.49 18.80 -6.60
N VAL A 213 -3.42 18.45 -5.72
CA VAL A 213 -3.39 17.17 -5.00
C VAL A 213 -3.51 16.01 -5.97
N GLN A 214 -4.36 16.11 -7.00
CA GLN A 214 -4.41 15.13 -8.08
C GLN A 214 -3.09 15.07 -8.86
N TYR A 215 -2.45 16.22 -9.15
CA TYR A 215 -1.19 16.24 -9.90
C TYR A 215 -0.07 15.52 -9.14
N VAL A 216 -0.04 15.65 -7.81
CA VAL A 216 0.89 14.88 -6.96
C VAL A 216 0.63 13.38 -7.10
N ALA A 217 -0.62 12.93 -7.02
CA ALA A 217 -0.96 11.52 -7.20
C ALA A 217 -0.55 11.00 -8.60
N ALA A 218 -0.79 11.78 -9.65
CA ALA A 218 -0.39 11.44 -11.01
C ALA A 218 1.14 11.36 -11.18
N ALA A 219 1.89 12.29 -10.58
CA ALA A 219 3.36 12.27 -10.58
C ALA A 219 3.92 11.04 -9.85
N VAL A 220 3.30 10.67 -8.72
CA VAL A 220 3.66 9.46 -7.98
C VAL A 220 3.43 8.19 -8.82
N ILE A 221 2.33 8.11 -9.57
CA ILE A 221 2.06 6.98 -10.46
C ILE A 221 3.12 6.87 -11.57
N ALA A 222 3.55 8.00 -12.15
CA ALA A 222 4.62 8.00 -13.14
C ALA A 222 5.93 7.43 -12.57
N GLU A 223 6.27 7.76 -11.32
CA GLU A 223 7.42 7.16 -10.63
C GLU A 223 7.21 5.66 -10.35
N LEU A 224 6.03 5.28 -9.85
CA LEU A 224 5.68 3.88 -9.57
C LEU A 224 5.71 3.01 -10.84
N SER A 225 5.36 3.55 -12.00
CA SER A 225 5.42 2.84 -13.29
C SER A 225 6.85 2.44 -13.65
N LEU A 226 7.83 3.30 -13.36
CA LEU A 226 9.24 2.96 -13.52
C LEU A 226 9.68 1.91 -12.48
N LEU A 227 9.23 2.07 -11.24
CA LEU A 227 9.58 1.16 -10.15
C LEU A 227 8.93 -0.22 -10.31
N SER A 228 7.79 -0.35 -11.00
CA SER A 228 7.14 -1.66 -11.20
C SER A 228 7.87 -2.59 -12.18
N ASN A 229 8.92 -2.12 -12.85
CA ASN A 229 9.73 -2.99 -13.72
C ASN A 229 10.45 -4.07 -12.90
N PRO A 230 10.46 -5.33 -13.38
CA PRO A 230 11.06 -6.43 -12.64
C PRO A 230 12.58 -6.25 -12.54
N VAL A 231 13.11 -6.30 -11.32
CA VAL A 231 14.57 -6.29 -11.14
C VAL A 231 15.14 -7.69 -11.35
N THR A 232 14.33 -8.74 -11.24
CA THR A 232 14.81 -10.13 -11.40
C THR A 232 15.26 -10.45 -12.83
N THR A 233 14.96 -9.59 -13.80
CA THR A 233 15.38 -9.76 -15.20
C THR A 233 16.71 -9.05 -15.53
N THR A 234 17.38 -8.46 -14.54
CA THR A 234 18.59 -7.64 -14.76
C THR A 234 19.87 -8.23 -14.16
N ASN A 235 19.91 -9.55 -13.90
CA ASN A 235 21.10 -10.24 -13.42
C ASN A 235 22.35 -9.97 -14.30
N ILE A 236 23.48 -9.65 -13.67
CA ILE A 236 24.77 -9.41 -14.33
C ILE A 236 25.87 -10.18 -13.56
N PRO A 237 26.70 -11.00 -14.22
CA PRO A 237 27.82 -11.70 -13.60
C PRO A 237 28.83 -10.77 -12.93
N VAL A 238 29.30 -11.14 -11.73
CA VAL A 238 30.37 -10.45 -11.01
C VAL A 238 31.45 -11.43 -10.53
N SER A 239 32.45 -10.93 -9.82
CA SER A 239 33.50 -11.76 -9.21
C SER A 239 34.22 -12.69 -10.20
N MET A 240 34.57 -12.15 -11.39
CA MET A 240 35.21 -12.90 -12.50
C MET A 240 34.41 -14.14 -12.93
N GLY A 241 33.07 -14.07 -12.91
CA GLY A 241 32.18 -15.17 -13.28
C GLY A 241 31.99 -16.21 -12.19
N LYS A 242 32.47 -15.96 -10.96
CA LYS A 242 32.19 -16.81 -9.80
C LYS A 242 30.76 -16.62 -9.28
N GLU A 243 30.26 -15.39 -9.37
CA GLU A 243 28.86 -15.02 -9.09
C GLU A 243 28.21 -14.68 -10.44
N ASP A 244 27.98 -15.72 -11.23
CA ASP A 244 27.44 -15.64 -12.60
C ASP A 244 25.90 -15.47 -12.64
N HIS A 245 25.24 -15.74 -11.52
CA HIS A 245 23.82 -15.53 -11.33
C HIS A 245 23.49 -14.96 -9.95
N VAL A 246 22.78 -13.84 -9.92
CA VAL A 246 22.29 -13.15 -8.71
C VAL A 246 20.81 -12.80 -8.84
N SER A 247 20.13 -12.65 -7.70
CA SER A 247 18.68 -12.40 -7.66
C SER A 247 18.25 -10.95 -7.87
N MET A 248 19.17 -9.99 -7.70
CA MET A 248 18.85 -8.55 -7.56
C MET A 248 17.92 -8.23 -6.38
N GLY A 249 17.78 -9.15 -5.41
CA GLY A 249 16.78 -9.05 -4.34
C GLY A 249 16.96 -7.86 -3.39
N ALA A 250 18.20 -7.38 -3.17
CA ALA A 250 18.45 -6.20 -2.34
C ALA A 250 17.85 -4.94 -2.99
N THR A 251 18.08 -4.76 -4.29
CA THR A 251 17.50 -3.68 -5.09
C THR A 251 15.98 -3.78 -5.13
N GLY A 252 15.44 -4.97 -5.38
CA GLY A 252 13.99 -5.21 -5.44
C GLY A 252 13.29 -4.89 -4.11
N ALA A 253 13.83 -5.41 -3.00
CA ALA A 253 13.27 -5.22 -1.67
C ALA A 253 13.29 -3.75 -1.25
N PHE A 254 14.40 -3.03 -1.46
CA PHE A 254 14.48 -1.59 -1.20
C PHE A 254 13.50 -0.79 -2.08
N ARG A 255 13.42 -1.13 -3.37
CA ARG A 255 12.46 -0.51 -4.31
C ARG A 255 11.01 -0.69 -3.86
N THR A 256 10.66 -1.88 -3.38
CA THR A 256 9.30 -2.18 -2.90
C THR A 256 8.97 -1.42 -1.62
N PHE A 257 9.95 -1.28 -0.72
CA PHE A 257 9.81 -0.43 0.46
C PHE A 257 9.53 1.03 0.06
N LYS A 258 10.32 1.59 -0.87
CA LYS A 258 10.08 2.94 -1.41
C LYS A 258 8.70 3.05 -2.07
N SER A 259 8.32 2.07 -2.89
CA SER A 259 7.02 2.04 -3.59
C SER A 259 5.85 2.04 -2.61
N SER A 260 5.96 1.33 -1.47
CA SER A 260 4.91 1.33 -0.44
C SER A 260 4.72 2.71 0.21
N LYS A 261 5.78 3.51 0.36
CA LYS A 261 5.69 4.90 0.87
C LYS A 261 5.08 5.84 -0.16
N LEU A 262 5.36 5.62 -1.44
CA LEU A 262 4.73 6.37 -2.52
C LEU A 262 3.21 6.07 -2.61
N LEU A 263 2.82 4.81 -2.46
CA LEU A 263 1.41 4.42 -2.42
C LEU A 263 0.63 5.12 -1.30
N SER A 264 1.26 5.31 -0.12
CA SER A 264 0.59 5.99 0.98
C SER A 264 0.28 7.45 0.68
N LEU A 265 1.07 8.13 -0.15
CA LEU A 265 0.76 9.48 -0.61
C LEU A 265 -0.49 9.50 -1.49
N VAL A 266 -0.65 8.54 -2.41
CA VAL A 266 -1.81 8.49 -3.31
C VAL A 266 -3.11 8.19 -2.54
N ILE A 267 -3.09 7.20 -1.64
CA ILE A 267 -4.26 6.87 -0.80
C ILE A 267 -4.60 8.04 0.13
N SER A 268 -3.59 8.71 0.67
CA SER A 268 -3.78 9.93 1.45
C SER A 268 -4.47 11.04 0.65
N SER A 269 -4.02 11.28 -0.58
CA SER A 269 -4.66 12.23 -1.49
C SER A 269 -6.13 11.86 -1.76
N GLU A 270 -6.43 10.57 -1.97
CA GLU A 270 -7.82 10.10 -2.12
C GLU A 270 -8.68 10.38 -0.88
N LEU A 271 -8.17 10.06 0.31
CA LEU A 271 -8.88 10.34 1.56
C LEU A 271 -9.13 11.83 1.77
N ILE A 272 -8.16 12.70 1.47
CA ILE A 272 -8.31 14.15 1.59
C ILE A 272 -9.36 14.67 0.61
N CYS A 273 -9.27 14.29 -0.67
CA CYS A 273 -10.23 14.72 -1.70
C CYS A 273 -11.65 14.25 -1.40
N SER A 274 -11.81 12.98 -1.05
CA SER A 274 -13.14 12.43 -0.73
C SER A 274 -13.72 13.01 0.57
N THR A 275 -12.89 13.28 1.58
CA THR A 275 -13.33 13.96 2.81
C THR A 275 -13.79 15.40 2.52
N GLN A 276 -13.06 16.14 1.68
CA GLN A 276 -13.46 17.49 1.27
C GLN A 276 -14.78 17.49 0.49
N ALA A 277 -14.99 16.49 -0.36
CA ALA A 277 -16.25 16.33 -1.09
C ALA A 277 -17.41 15.97 -0.14
N LEU A 278 -17.16 15.20 0.92
CA LEU A 278 -18.16 14.85 1.91
C LEU A 278 -18.65 16.04 2.74
N ASP A 279 -17.81 17.07 2.97
CA ASP A 279 -18.27 18.28 3.69
C ASP A 279 -19.44 18.98 2.99
N ASN A 280 -19.55 18.83 1.66
CA ASN A 280 -20.61 19.40 0.85
C ASN A 280 -21.87 18.52 0.77
N ILE A 281 -21.88 17.36 1.44
CA ILE A 281 -22.99 16.41 1.42
C ILE A 281 -23.78 16.53 2.73
N PRO A 282 -25.07 16.96 2.69
CA PRO A 282 -25.86 17.14 3.90
C PRO A 282 -26.36 15.82 4.49
N GLU A 283 -26.48 14.76 3.68
CA GLU A 283 -26.89 13.45 4.16
C GLU A 283 -25.81 12.79 5.03
N LYS A 284 -26.24 12.05 6.05
CA LYS A 284 -25.31 11.36 6.95
C LYS A 284 -24.59 10.22 6.21
N ALA A 285 -23.26 10.30 6.17
CA ALA A 285 -22.39 9.21 5.77
C ALA A 285 -22.59 7.95 6.64
N SER A 286 -22.13 6.81 6.17
CA SER A 286 -22.04 5.59 7.00
C SER A 286 -21.24 5.85 8.28
N ASP A 287 -21.45 5.01 9.30
CA ASP A 287 -20.77 5.20 10.59
C ASP A 287 -19.25 5.13 10.45
N SER A 288 -18.74 4.22 9.61
CA SER A 288 -17.30 4.10 9.33
C SER A 288 -16.75 5.26 8.52
N VAL A 289 -17.44 5.71 7.46
CA VAL A 289 -17.00 6.87 6.68
C VAL A 289 -17.03 8.14 7.53
N SER A 290 -18.02 8.30 8.41
CA SER A 290 -18.06 9.39 9.39
C SER A 290 -16.86 9.35 10.35
N SER A 291 -16.43 8.17 10.81
CA SER A 291 -15.21 8.02 11.62
C SER A 291 -13.94 8.40 10.84
N ILE A 292 -13.85 8.01 9.57
CA ILE A 292 -12.74 8.39 8.68
C ILE A 292 -12.71 9.91 8.51
N HIS A 293 -13.84 10.51 8.14
CA HIS A 293 -14.00 11.96 7.97
C HIS A 293 -13.53 12.72 9.22
N HIS A 294 -14.06 12.35 10.38
CA HIS A 294 -13.68 12.99 11.65
C HIS A 294 -12.18 12.81 11.95
N TRP A 295 -11.61 11.64 11.66
CA TRP A 295 -10.19 11.39 11.85
C TRP A 295 -9.32 12.23 10.91
N ILE A 296 -9.67 12.36 9.63
CA ILE A 296 -8.98 13.24 8.68
C ILE A 296 -9.06 14.70 9.17
N ARG A 297 -10.23 15.16 9.62
CA ARG A 297 -10.45 16.54 10.10
C ARG A 297 -9.65 16.89 11.36
N LYS A 298 -9.12 15.91 12.11
CA LYS A 298 -8.15 16.16 13.20
C LYS A 298 -6.80 16.65 12.71
N TYR A 299 -6.40 16.29 11.48
CA TYR A 299 -5.09 16.59 10.92
C TYR A 299 -5.16 17.58 9.75
N VAL A 300 -6.25 17.52 8.99
CA VAL A 300 -6.44 18.29 7.76
C VAL A 300 -7.70 19.15 7.91
N PRO A 301 -7.57 20.46 8.15
CA PRO A 301 -8.73 21.34 8.20
C PRO A 301 -9.39 21.43 6.83
N GLU A 302 -10.69 21.73 6.83
CA GLU A 302 -11.46 22.00 5.61
C GLU A 302 -10.76 23.05 4.73
N LEU A 303 -10.78 22.83 3.42
CA LEU A 303 -10.21 23.77 2.46
C LEU A 303 -11.22 24.89 2.19
N ILE A 304 -11.11 25.98 2.95
CA ILE A 304 -11.96 27.18 2.79
C ILE A 304 -11.42 28.08 1.66
N GLU A 305 -10.10 28.19 1.54
CA GLU A 305 -9.39 28.96 0.50
C GLU A 305 -8.11 28.22 0.09
N ASP A 306 -7.51 28.63 -1.03
CA ASP A 306 -6.26 28.02 -1.52
C ASP A 306 -5.13 28.16 -0.49
N ARG A 307 -4.54 27.02 -0.13
CA ARG A 307 -3.34 26.93 0.72
C ARG A 307 -2.51 25.72 0.34
N SER A 308 -1.27 25.66 0.83
CA SER A 308 -0.46 24.45 0.66
C SER A 308 -1.10 23.25 1.39
N THR A 309 -1.20 22.13 0.67
CA THR A 309 -1.71 20.83 1.16
C THR A 309 -0.60 19.79 1.27
N SER A 310 0.67 20.19 1.14
CA SER A 310 1.82 19.26 1.20
C SER A 310 1.90 18.55 2.55
N LYS A 311 1.86 19.32 3.65
CA LYS A 311 1.89 18.77 5.01
C LYS A 311 0.67 17.91 5.32
N ASP A 312 -0.49 18.28 4.80
CA ASP A 312 -1.74 17.53 4.95
C ASP A 312 -1.61 16.14 4.31
N THR A 313 -1.04 16.10 3.11
CA THR A 313 -0.83 14.84 2.39
C THR A 313 0.24 13.99 3.08
N GLU A 314 1.33 14.59 3.53
CA GLU A 314 2.42 13.89 4.22
C GLU A 314 1.97 13.29 5.57
N ILE A 315 1.23 14.05 6.38
CA ILE A 315 0.80 13.58 7.69
C ILE A 315 -0.20 12.42 7.56
N ILE A 316 -1.18 12.51 6.66
CA ILE A 316 -2.13 11.42 6.45
C ILE A 316 -1.41 10.19 5.88
N ALA A 317 -0.49 10.37 4.93
CA ALA A 317 0.32 9.29 4.36
C ALA A 317 1.19 8.56 5.39
N GLU A 318 1.71 9.26 6.39
CA GLU A 318 2.42 8.65 7.53
C GLU A 318 1.45 7.89 8.44
N LYS A 319 0.32 8.52 8.76
CA LYS A 319 -0.63 8.02 9.76
C LYS A 319 -1.37 6.76 9.33
N ILE A 320 -1.73 6.64 8.05
CA ILE A 320 -2.36 5.42 7.51
C ILE A 320 -1.41 4.21 7.48
N LEU A 321 -0.11 4.41 7.65
CA LEU A 321 0.88 3.32 7.83
C LEU A 321 1.01 2.85 9.29
N SER A 322 0.26 3.46 10.20
CA SER A 322 0.26 3.12 11.62
C SER A 322 -1.08 2.54 12.03
N ARG A 323 -1.09 1.79 13.14
CA ARG A 323 -2.33 1.26 13.72
C ARG A 323 -3.31 2.35 14.16
N GLU A 324 -2.88 3.60 14.24
CA GLU A 324 -3.76 4.72 14.59
C GLU A 324 -4.98 4.79 13.66
N PHE A 325 -4.79 4.56 12.35
CA PHE A 325 -5.89 4.56 11.39
C PHE A 325 -6.83 3.37 11.58
N THR A 326 -6.33 2.16 11.80
CA THR A 326 -7.19 0.98 12.02
C THR A 326 -7.96 1.07 13.35
N ASN A 327 -7.36 1.68 14.37
CA ASN A 327 -7.97 1.81 15.69
C ASN A 327 -9.23 2.68 15.70
N ILE A 328 -9.47 3.51 14.66
CA ILE A 328 -10.72 4.29 14.58
C ILE A 328 -11.96 3.40 14.38
N PHE A 329 -11.76 2.15 13.96
CA PHE A 329 -12.82 1.16 13.75
C PHE A 329 -12.94 0.15 14.92
N GLU A 330 -12.01 0.17 15.87
CA GLU A 330 -12.04 -0.65 17.08
C GLU A 330 -12.89 0.09 18.13
N LYS A 331 -14.15 -0.34 18.29
CA LYS A 331 -15.01 0.08 19.41
C LYS A 331 -14.91 -0.90 20.56
#